data_AF-A0A6H0TE62-F1
#
_entry.id   AF-A0A6H0TE62-F1
#
_cell.length_a   1.000
_cell.length_b   1.000
_cell.length_c   1.000
_cell.angle_alpha   90.00
_cell.angle_beta   90.00
_cell.angle_gamma   90.00
#
_symmetry.space_group_name_H-M   'P 1'
#
loop_
_entity.id
_entity.type
_entity.pdbx_description
1 polymer ?
#
loop_
_entity_poly.entity_id
_entity_poly.type
_entity_poly.pdbx_seq_one_letter_code
_entity_poly.pdbx_strand_id
1 'polypeptide(L)'
;MYYFYSSEMFAPYQWGLERDVSYAYMPYHSFYYGDYMSSLPYTYIPQKYTVQMKAYERGSWTPFSWVEKYAYAFSGPYNKAEVALTFDDGPDLEFTPKILDKLKQHNVKATFFLLGENAEKFPNVVKRIANEGHVIGNHTYSHPNLAKLNDAEYRNQIMKTEEILNRLAGYAPKFIRPPYGEILENQLKWATEQNFMIVQWSVDTVDWKGVSADTITNNVLGNSFPGSVILQHSTPGGHLQGSVEALDKIIPQLKTKEARFVTLPSMFQTSKERK
;
A
#
# COMPACT_ATOMS: atom_id res chain seq x y z
N MET A 1 -15.69 3.35 -23.13
CA MET A 1 -15.75 2.08 -22.39
C MET A 1 -14.31 1.56 -22.36
N TYR A 2 -13.56 1.93 -21.32
CA TYR A 2 -12.13 1.63 -21.20
C TYR A 2 -11.96 0.39 -20.33
N TYR A 3 -11.57 -0.72 -20.94
CA TYR A 3 -11.22 -1.95 -20.22
C TYR A 3 -9.82 -1.78 -19.62
N PHE A 4 -9.73 -1.63 -18.31
CA PHE A 4 -8.46 -1.38 -17.61
C PHE A 4 -7.76 -2.63 -17.09
N TYR A 5 -8.32 -3.85 -17.22
CA TYR A 5 -7.71 -5.05 -16.64
C TYR A 5 -7.97 -6.32 -17.47
N SER A 6 -6.96 -7.20 -17.53
CA SER A 6 -7.08 -8.58 -18.03
C SER A 6 -7.68 -9.49 -16.95
N SER A 7 -8.51 -10.45 -17.36
CA SER A 7 -9.38 -11.33 -16.54
C SER A 7 -8.68 -12.31 -15.57
N GLU A 8 -7.41 -12.09 -15.25
CA GLU A 8 -6.61 -13.02 -14.44
C GLU A 8 -5.84 -12.24 -13.38
N MET A 9 -6.50 -11.82 -12.31
CA MET A 9 -5.83 -11.41 -11.06
C MET A 9 -6.15 -12.44 -9.98
N PHE A 10 -5.12 -13.14 -9.50
CA PHE A 10 -5.19 -14.02 -8.34
C PHE A 10 -4.95 -13.20 -7.06
N ALA A 11 -5.80 -13.41 -6.07
CA ALA A 11 -5.82 -12.69 -4.80
C ALA A 11 -4.63 -13.06 -3.87
N PRO A 12 -4.00 -12.10 -3.18
CA PRO A 12 -3.23 -12.39 -1.97
C PRO A 12 -4.19 -12.72 -0.83
N TYR A 13 -3.90 -13.85 -0.18
CA TYR A 13 -4.65 -14.44 0.92
C TYR A 13 -4.66 -13.52 2.16
N GLN A 14 -5.85 -13.25 2.73
CA GLN A 14 -6.00 -12.90 4.14
C GLN A 14 -6.86 -13.98 4.81
N TRP A 15 -6.41 -14.42 5.97
CA TRP A 15 -7.08 -15.44 6.78
C TRP A 15 -8.47 -14.99 7.21
N GLY A 16 -9.43 -15.91 7.07
CA GLY A 16 -10.77 -15.79 7.63
C GLY A 16 -11.77 -15.15 6.69
N LEU A 17 -12.45 -15.99 5.91
CA LEU A 17 -13.91 -16.13 5.89
C LEU A 17 -14.27 -17.22 4.88
N GLU A 18 -15.06 -18.17 5.37
CA GLU A 18 -15.62 -19.29 4.63
C GLU A 18 -16.27 -18.80 3.33
N ARG A 19 -15.82 -19.36 2.20
CA ARG A 19 -16.60 -19.29 0.97
C ARG A 19 -17.71 -20.32 1.09
N ASP A 20 -18.95 -19.87 1.04
CA ASP A 20 -20.09 -20.72 0.67
C ASP A 20 -19.89 -21.17 -0.79
N VAL A 21 -19.17 -22.29 -0.95
CA VAL A 21 -19.16 -23.08 -2.18
C VAL A 21 -19.60 -24.48 -1.81
N SER A 22 -20.75 -24.84 -2.35
CA SER A 22 -21.31 -26.19 -2.34
C SER A 22 -20.25 -27.26 -2.65
N TYR A 23 -20.12 -28.19 -1.70
CA TYR A 23 -19.42 -29.46 -1.73
C TYR A 23 -18.87 -29.94 -3.09
N ALA A 24 -17.55 -30.09 -3.16
CA ALA A 24 -16.90 -31.12 -3.95
C ALA A 24 -15.70 -31.66 -3.17
N TYR A 25 -15.84 -32.91 -2.73
CA TYR A 25 -14.88 -33.69 -1.98
C TYR A 25 -13.93 -34.40 -2.96
N MET A 26 -12.61 -34.38 -2.73
CA MET A 26 -11.71 -35.53 -2.95
C MET A 26 -10.28 -35.28 -2.43
N PRO A 27 -9.53 -36.35 -2.09
CA PRO A 27 -8.75 -36.41 -0.86
C PRO A 27 -7.23 -36.39 -1.09
N TYR A 28 -6.46 -36.11 -0.04
CA TYR A 28 -5.08 -36.57 0.05
C TYR A 28 -4.91 -37.51 1.24
N HIS A 29 -4.53 -38.75 0.91
CA HIS A 29 -3.91 -39.71 1.80
C HIS A 29 -2.57 -39.17 2.32
N SER A 30 -2.30 -39.39 3.61
CA SER A 30 -0.95 -39.73 4.08
C SER A 30 -1.05 -40.61 5.32
N PHE A 31 -0.26 -41.66 5.28
CA PHE A 31 -0.08 -42.73 6.24
C PHE A 31 0.43 -42.23 7.60
N TYR A 32 -0.15 -42.68 8.72
CA TYR A 32 0.44 -43.71 9.61
C TYR A 32 -0.42 -43.92 10.89
N TYR A 33 -0.77 -45.19 11.11
CA TYR A 33 -1.21 -45.95 12.29
C TYR A 33 -1.64 -45.27 13.61
N GLY A 34 -2.81 -45.70 14.09
CA GLY A 34 -3.21 -45.66 15.49
C GLY A 34 -4.71 -45.94 15.68
N ASP A 35 -5.05 -47.21 15.92
CA ASP A 35 -6.40 -47.66 16.33
C ASP A 35 -6.95 -46.84 17.50
N TYR A 36 -8.21 -46.40 17.41
CA TYR A 36 -9.23 -46.49 18.48
C TYR A 36 -10.55 -45.88 17.96
N MET A 37 -11.49 -46.76 17.60
CA MET A 37 -12.92 -46.44 17.52
C MET A 37 -13.48 -46.38 18.94
N SER A 38 -14.12 -45.27 19.34
CA SER A 38 -15.35 -45.31 20.16
C SER A 38 -15.95 -43.92 20.39
N SER A 39 -17.14 -43.72 19.83
CA SER A 39 -18.31 -43.03 20.41
C SER A 39 -18.12 -41.71 21.15
N LEU A 40 -18.57 -40.58 20.56
CA LEU A 40 -19.26 -39.53 21.33
C LEU A 40 -20.38 -38.87 20.49
N PRO A 41 -21.53 -38.54 21.11
CA PRO A 41 -22.72 -38.05 20.43
C PRO A 41 -22.57 -36.58 19.98
N TYR A 42 -23.12 -36.29 18.81
CA TYR A 42 -23.17 -34.96 18.22
C TYR A 42 -24.12 -34.06 19.03
N THR A 43 -23.60 -33.29 19.99
CA THR A 43 -24.33 -32.19 20.63
C THR A 43 -23.92 -30.88 19.98
N TYR A 44 -24.81 -30.35 19.14
CA TYR A 44 -24.69 -29.01 18.58
C TYR A 44 -24.84 -27.97 19.71
N ILE A 45 -23.73 -27.36 20.10
CA ILE A 45 -23.71 -26.19 20.98
C ILE A 45 -23.56 -24.96 20.06
N PRO A 46 -24.57 -24.09 19.91
CA PRO A 46 -24.39 -22.86 19.16
C PRO A 46 -23.44 -21.95 19.93
N GLN A 47 -22.17 -21.90 19.50
CA GLN A 47 -21.27 -20.85 19.97
C GLN A 47 -21.77 -19.52 19.41
N LYS A 48 -22.31 -18.68 20.29
CA LYS A 48 -22.46 -17.26 20.00
C LYS A 48 -21.06 -16.68 19.88
N TYR A 49 -20.56 -16.57 18.65
CA TYR A 49 -19.37 -15.79 18.36
C TYR A 49 -19.72 -14.32 18.52
N THR A 50 -19.49 -13.77 19.71
CA THR A 50 -19.32 -12.33 19.86
C THR A 50 -18.01 -11.98 19.18
N VAL A 51 -18.07 -11.43 17.96
CA VAL A 51 -16.91 -10.81 17.32
C VAL A 51 -16.56 -9.58 18.16
N GLN A 52 -15.66 -9.75 19.12
CA GLN A 52 -14.96 -8.62 19.71
C GLN A 52 -14.03 -8.06 18.62
N MET A 53 -14.50 -7.04 17.91
CA MET A 53 -13.65 -6.18 17.11
C MET A 53 -12.59 -5.59 18.04
N LYS A 54 -11.37 -6.14 17.98
CA LYS A 54 -10.23 -5.51 18.64
C LYS A 54 -9.99 -4.18 17.94
N ALA A 55 -10.17 -3.08 18.66
CA ALA A 55 -10.06 -1.70 18.17
C ALA A 55 -8.62 -1.26 17.75
N TYR A 56 -7.75 -2.19 17.34
CA TYR A 56 -6.32 -1.95 17.10
C TYR A 56 -5.82 -2.34 15.71
N GLU A 57 -6.68 -2.82 14.82
CA GLU A 57 -6.33 -3.09 13.42
C GLU A 57 -6.85 -1.93 12.56
N ARG A 58 -5.95 -1.21 11.87
CA ARG A 58 -6.37 -0.31 10.79
C ARG A 58 -6.82 -1.21 9.64
N GLY A 59 -8.12 -1.27 9.39
CA GLY A 59 -8.70 -1.86 8.19
C GLY A 59 -9.68 -0.86 7.62
N SER A 60 -9.47 -0.45 6.37
CA SER A 60 -10.46 0.36 5.67
C SER A 60 -11.49 -0.55 5.02
N TRP A 61 -12.77 -0.21 5.14
CA TRP A 61 -13.84 -0.89 4.41
C TRP A 61 -13.85 -0.40 2.96
N THR A 62 -12.96 -0.96 2.13
CA THR A 62 -12.97 -0.75 0.67
C THR A 62 -13.34 -2.05 -0.05
N PRO A 63 -14.48 -2.09 -0.75
CA PRO A 63 -14.90 -3.27 -1.51
C PRO A 63 -13.89 -3.65 -2.59
N PHE A 64 -13.63 -4.96 -2.73
CA PHE A 64 -12.82 -5.49 -3.83
C PHE A 64 -13.36 -5.09 -5.21
N SER A 65 -14.68 -4.98 -5.36
CA SER A 65 -15.33 -4.58 -6.63
C SER A 65 -14.91 -3.21 -7.15
N TRP A 66 -14.33 -2.35 -6.30
CA TRP A 66 -13.84 -1.04 -6.73
C TRP A 66 -12.64 -1.11 -7.67
N VAL A 67 -11.81 -2.17 -7.59
CA VAL A 67 -10.66 -2.32 -8.50
C VAL A 67 -11.11 -2.56 -9.95
N GLU A 68 -12.31 -3.11 -10.15
CA GLU A 68 -12.88 -3.34 -11.49
C GLU A 68 -13.59 -2.09 -12.03
N LYS A 69 -14.12 -1.25 -11.13
CA LYS A 69 -14.95 -0.09 -11.47
C LYS A 69 -14.18 1.22 -11.62
N TYR A 70 -13.09 1.37 -10.86
CA TYR A 70 -12.38 2.64 -10.70
C TYR A 70 -10.88 2.47 -10.94
N ALA A 71 -10.16 3.59 -11.05
CA ALA A 71 -8.70 3.59 -11.05
C ALA A 71 -8.16 3.36 -9.63
N TYR A 72 -8.34 2.12 -9.12
CA TYR A 72 -8.05 1.71 -7.76
C TYR A 72 -7.28 0.38 -7.74
N ALA A 73 -6.21 0.30 -6.96
CA ALA A 73 -5.43 -0.93 -6.82
C ALA A 73 -4.75 -1.06 -5.44
N PHE A 74 -4.50 -2.31 -5.03
CA PHE A 74 -3.69 -2.63 -3.84
C PHE A 74 -2.29 -3.13 -4.20
N SER A 75 -2.17 -3.84 -5.32
CA SER A 75 -0.94 -4.44 -5.85
C SER A 75 -0.90 -4.37 -7.37
N GLY A 76 0.26 -4.63 -7.95
CA GLY A 76 0.51 -4.70 -9.39
C GLY A 76 0.40 -6.10 -10.01
N PRO A 77 0.90 -6.27 -11.24
CA PRO A 77 0.82 -7.51 -12.00
C PRO A 77 1.59 -8.68 -11.37
N TYR A 78 0.95 -9.85 -11.28
CA TYR A 78 1.55 -11.09 -10.73
C TYR A 78 2.62 -11.71 -11.64
N ASN A 79 2.59 -11.41 -12.94
CA ASN A 79 3.46 -12.00 -13.96
C ASN A 79 4.73 -11.16 -14.24
N LYS A 80 5.02 -10.17 -13.39
CA LYS A 80 6.24 -9.36 -13.42
C LYS A 80 6.96 -9.55 -12.10
N ALA A 81 8.23 -9.94 -12.13
CA ALA A 81 9.10 -10.01 -10.95
C ALA A 81 9.46 -8.60 -10.45
N GLU A 82 8.46 -7.82 -10.06
CA GLU A 82 8.55 -6.41 -9.75
C GLU A 82 7.80 -6.11 -8.44
N VAL A 83 8.36 -5.23 -7.62
CA VAL A 83 7.76 -4.71 -6.39
C VAL A 83 7.94 -3.21 -6.32
N ALA A 84 7.06 -2.50 -5.60
CA ALA A 84 7.14 -1.06 -5.43
C ALA A 84 7.35 -0.69 -3.96
N LEU A 85 8.44 0.03 -3.67
CA LEU A 85 8.62 0.72 -2.40
C LEU A 85 7.86 2.05 -2.44
N THR A 86 7.06 2.29 -1.40
CA THR A 86 6.30 3.53 -1.25
C THR A 86 6.48 4.11 0.14
N PHE A 87 6.56 5.44 0.21
CA PHE A 87 6.80 6.18 1.45
C PHE A 87 5.76 7.28 1.64
N ASP A 88 5.06 7.25 2.77
CA ASP A 88 3.98 8.21 3.10
C ASP A 88 4.47 9.32 4.05
N ASP A 89 3.62 10.33 4.23
CA ASP A 89 3.73 11.47 5.16
C ASP A 89 4.85 12.48 4.93
N GLY A 90 5.77 12.21 4.01
CA GLY A 90 6.89 13.10 3.72
C GLY A 90 6.45 14.45 3.10
N PRO A 91 7.41 15.34 2.84
CA PRO A 91 8.82 15.25 3.21
C PRO A 91 9.06 15.65 4.67
N ASP A 92 10.24 15.32 5.18
CA ASP A 92 10.79 15.80 6.45
C ASP A 92 12.31 16.07 6.32
N LEU A 93 12.95 16.53 7.41
CA LEU A 93 14.38 16.86 7.42
C LEU A 93 15.28 15.71 7.85
N GLU A 94 14.74 14.64 8.42
CA GLU A 94 15.52 13.52 8.97
C GLU A 94 15.38 12.26 8.14
N PHE A 95 14.18 11.70 8.02
CA PHE A 95 13.97 10.37 7.44
C PHE A 95 13.99 10.40 5.92
N THR A 96 13.33 11.38 5.30
CA THR A 96 13.24 11.51 3.84
C THR A 96 14.63 11.61 3.21
N PRO A 97 15.58 12.44 3.69
CA PRO A 97 16.94 12.45 3.17
C PRO A 97 17.68 11.11 3.34
N LYS A 98 17.56 10.48 4.52
CA LYS A 98 18.21 9.18 4.79
C LYS A 98 17.66 8.06 3.90
N ILE A 99 16.35 8.06 3.63
CA ILE A 99 15.70 7.12 2.72
C ILE A 99 16.24 7.33 1.30
N LEU A 100 16.27 8.58 0.81
CA LEU A 100 16.82 8.91 -0.51
C LEU A 100 18.27 8.43 -0.66
N ASP A 101 19.10 8.64 0.35
CA ASP A 101 20.51 8.20 0.35
C ASP A 101 20.62 6.66 0.21
N LYS A 102 19.79 5.90 0.95
CA LYS A 102 19.76 4.44 0.83
C LYS A 102 19.23 3.98 -0.53
N LEU A 103 18.14 4.58 -1.02
CA LEU A 103 17.60 4.26 -2.33
C LEU A 103 18.63 4.52 -3.44
N LYS A 104 19.39 5.61 -3.33
CA LYS A 104 20.50 5.94 -4.24
C LYS A 104 21.63 4.92 -4.14
N GLN A 105 22.07 4.56 -2.93
CA GLN A 105 23.11 3.54 -2.70
C GLN A 105 22.74 2.19 -3.33
N HIS A 106 21.47 1.80 -3.24
CA HIS A 106 20.99 0.54 -3.82
C HIS A 106 20.54 0.64 -5.28
N ASN A 107 20.66 1.81 -5.91
CA ASN A 107 20.17 2.11 -7.25
C ASN A 107 18.70 1.70 -7.48
N VAL A 108 17.82 2.14 -6.57
CA VAL A 108 16.38 1.86 -6.58
C VAL A 108 15.60 3.16 -6.70
N LYS A 109 14.55 3.15 -7.53
CA LYS A 109 13.54 4.23 -7.55
C LYS A 109 12.31 3.80 -6.78
N ALA A 110 11.60 4.77 -6.22
CA ALA A 110 10.48 4.58 -5.32
C ALA A 110 9.40 5.64 -5.58
N THR A 111 8.26 5.50 -4.90
CA THR A 111 7.16 6.48 -4.97
C THR A 111 6.91 7.09 -3.59
N PHE A 112 6.89 8.42 -3.51
CA PHE A 112 6.67 9.15 -2.26
C PHE A 112 5.31 9.84 -2.29
N PHE A 113 4.40 9.46 -1.39
CA PHE A 113 3.13 10.15 -1.21
C PHE A 113 3.33 11.27 -0.19
N LEU A 114 3.33 12.51 -0.69
CA LEU A 114 3.69 13.67 0.10
C LEU A 114 2.45 14.41 0.62
N LEU A 115 2.53 14.86 1.86
CA LEU A 115 1.58 15.79 2.45
C LEU A 115 1.84 17.20 1.95
N GLY A 116 0.77 17.89 1.52
CA GLY A 116 0.87 19.26 1.03
C GLY A 116 1.46 20.23 2.07
N GLU A 117 1.06 20.12 3.33
CA GLU A 117 1.57 20.98 4.41
C GLU A 117 3.07 20.77 4.68
N ASN A 118 3.57 19.54 4.49
CA ASN A 118 4.98 19.22 4.67
C ASN A 118 5.81 19.64 3.46
N ALA A 119 5.23 19.52 2.25
CA ALA A 119 5.84 20.02 1.02
C ALA A 119 6.06 21.55 1.06
N GLU A 120 5.16 22.31 1.69
CA GLU A 120 5.35 23.75 1.92
C GLU A 120 6.50 24.06 2.87
N LYS A 121 6.67 23.25 3.94
CA LYS A 121 7.75 23.42 4.92
C LYS A 121 9.11 23.04 4.36
N PHE A 122 9.18 22.01 3.52
CA PHE A 122 10.45 21.44 3.05
C PHE A 122 10.54 21.34 1.51
N PRO A 123 10.38 22.45 0.77
CA PRO A 123 10.29 22.44 -0.69
C PRO A 123 11.56 21.92 -1.38
N ASN A 124 12.73 22.10 -0.75
CA ASN A 124 14.00 21.61 -1.28
C ASN A 124 14.07 20.08 -1.24
N VAL A 125 13.44 19.44 -0.24
CA VAL A 125 13.39 17.97 -0.15
C VAL A 125 12.47 17.42 -1.24
N VAL A 126 11.33 18.07 -1.51
CA VAL A 126 10.44 17.71 -2.64
C VAL A 126 11.19 17.76 -3.97
N LYS A 127 11.93 18.84 -4.23
CA LYS A 127 12.75 18.98 -5.44
C LYS A 127 13.81 17.89 -5.52
N ARG A 128 14.45 17.54 -4.40
CA ARG A 128 15.44 16.45 -4.34
C ARG A 128 14.82 15.11 -4.73
N ILE A 129 13.65 14.76 -4.19
CA ILE A 129 12.91 13.52 -4.56
C ILE A 129 12.72 13.45 -6.07
N ALA A 130 12.22 14.52 -6.69
CA ALA A 130 11.98 14.56 -8.13
C ALA A 130 13.29 14.51 -8.95
N ASN A 131 14.31 15.28 -8.57
CA ASN A 131 15.60 15.36 -9.26
C ASN A 131 16.39 14.04 -9.21
N GLU A 132 16.22 13.26 -8.15
CA GLU A 132 16.81 11.92 -8.03
C GLU A 132 16.01 10.85 -8.78
N GLY A 133 14.96 11.21 -9.50
CA GLY A 133 14.21 10.32 -10.39
C GLY A 133 13.16 9.45 -9.69
N HIS A 134 12.78 9.80 -8.46
CA HIS A 134 11.64 9.18 -7.77
C HIS A 134 10.32 9.79 -8.26
N VAL A 135 9.22 9.08 -7.99
CA VAL A 135 7.87 9.56 -8.32
C VAL A 135 7.24 10.17 -7.08
N ILE A 136 6.53 11.27 -7.26
CA ILE A 136 5.76 11.94 -6.21
C ILE A 136 4.28 11.63 -6.45
N GLY A 137 3.60 11.22 -5.38
CA GLY A 137 2.16 11.07 -5.28
C GLY A 137 1.58 12.07 -4.29
N ASN A 138 0.27 12.26 -4.35
CA ASN A 138 -0.49 13.17 -3.50
C ASN A 138 -1.04 12.41 -2.29
N HIS A 139 -0.69 12.86 -1.08
CA HIS A 139 -1.16 12.26 0.18
C HIS A 139 -2.12 13.15 0.95
N THR A 140 -2.87 14.02 0.26
CA THR A 140 -3.69 15.10 0.84
C THR A 140 -2.86 16.23 1.43
N TYR A 141 -3.51 17.28 1.93
CA TYR A 141 -2.80 18.45 2.44
C TYR A 141 -2.38 18.26 3.89
N SER A 142 -3.31 17.85 4.76
CA SER A 142 -3.12 17.83 6.23
C SER A 142 -3.48 16.48 6.87
N HIS A 143 -3.40 15.39 6.10
CA HIS A 143 -3.64 14.02 6.58
C HIS A 143 -5.00 13.75 7.29
N PRO A 144 -6.15 14.32 6.85
CA PRO A 144 -7.44 14.02 7.49
C PRO A 144 -7.92 12.61 7.12
N ASN A 145 -8.77 12.02 7.97
CA ASN A 145 -9.55 10.85 7.58
C ASN A 145 -10.61 11.27 6.54
N LEU A 146 -10.42 10.87 5.28
CA LEU A 146 -11.27 11.31 4.17
C LEU A 146 -12.72 10.81 4.28
N ALA A 147 -12.96 9.69 4.96
CA ALA A 147 -14.31 9.17 5.17
C ALA A 147 -15.17 10.08 6.08
N LYS A 148 -14.55 11.05 6.77
CA LYS A 148 -15.25 12.03 7.62
C LYS A 148 -15.44 13.40 6.95
N LEU A 149 -14.88 13.60 5.76
CA LEU A 149 -14.96 14.87 5.05
C LEU A 149 -16.15 14.90 4.12
N ASN A 150 -16.71 16.10 3.90
CA ASN A 150 -17.61 16.32 2.78
C ASN A 150 -16.84 16.43 1.45
N ASP A 151 -17.55 16.38 0.34
CA ASP A 151 -16.96 16.40 -1.01
C ASP A 151 -16.10 17.64 -1.29
N ALA A 152 -16.52 18.82 -0.80
CA ALA A 152 -15.77 20.06 -1.04
C ALA A 152 -14.44 20.05 -0.27
N GLU A 153 -14.45 19.60 0.99
CA GLU A 153 -13.25 19.45 1.81
C GLU A 153 -12.29 18.42 1.23
N TYR A 154 -12.80 17.25 0.82
CA TYR A 154 -12.01 16.22 0.14
C TYR A 154 -11.33 16.76 -1.13
N ARG A 155 -12.09 17.41 -2.02
CA ARG A 155 -11.52 17.96 -3.27
C ARG A 155 -10.50 19.06 -2.96
N ASN A 156 -10.75 19.90 -1.97
CA ASN A 156 -9.81 20.93 -1.55
C ASN A 156 -8.49 20.33 -1.05
N GLN A 157 -8.55 19.25 -0.26
CA GLN A 157 -7.35 18.53 0.21
C GLN A 157 -6.50 18.00 -0.95
N ILE A 158 -7.14 17.43 -1.97
CA ILE A 158 -6.45 16.90 -3.16
C ILE A 158 -5.89 18.02 -4.04
N MET A 159 -6.74 18.97 -4.45
CA MET A 159 -6.37 20.00 -5.41
C MET A 159 -5.32 20.98 -4.84
N LYS A 160 -5.46 21.41 -3.58
CA LYS A 160 -4.46 22.26 -2.93
C LYS A 160 -3.08 21.59 -2.92
N THR A 161 -3.04 20.30 -2.61
CA THR A 161 -1.79 19.53 -2.58
C THR A 161 -1.22 19.36 -3.98
N GLU A 162 -2.05 19.10 -4.98
CA GLU A 162 -1.60 19.02 -6.36
C GLU A 162 -0.95 20.31 -6.84
N GLU A 163 -1.53 21.47 -6.58
CA GLU A 163 -0.95 22.76 -6.97
C GLU A 163 0.44 22.99 -6.36
N ILE A 164 0.57 22.67 -5.06
CA ILE A 164 1.84 22.76 -4.34
C ILE A 164 2.88 21.83 -4.98
N LEU A 165 2.53 20.56 -5.18
CA LEU A 165 3.43 19.56 -5.73
C LEU A 165 3.79 19.84 -7.19
N ASN A 166 2.84 20.33 -8.00
CA ASN A 166 3.10 20.75 -9.37
C ASN A 166 4.13 21.87 -9.44
N ARG A 167 3.98 22.90 -8.59
CA ARG A 167 4.94 24.02 -8.49
C ARG A 167 6.33 23.56 -8.08
N LEU A 168 6.44 22.56 -7.20
CA LEU A 168 7.72 22.11 -6.65
C LEU A 168 8.42 21.02 -7.48
N ALA A 169 7.65 20.08 -8.03
CA ALA A 169 8.15 18.92 -8.78
C ALA A 169 8.09 19.12 -10.30
N GLY A 170 7.37 20.13 -10.78
CA GLY A 170 7.21 20.43 -12.20
C GLY A 170 6.13 19.62 -12.91
N TYR A 171 5.29 18.88 -12.18
CA TYR A 171 4.15 18.14 -12.73
C TYR A 171 3.07 17.88 -11.68
N ALA A 172 1.81 17.83 -12.10
CA ALA A 172 0.67 17.44 -11.26
C ALA A 172 0.67 15.92 -11.04
N PRO A 173 0.81 15.40 -9.80
CA PRO A 173 0.87 13.97 -9.54
C PRO A 173 -0.41 13.21 -9.95
N LYS A 174 -0.29 12.11 -10.68
CA LYS A 174 -1.43 11.23 -11.03
C LYS A 174 -1.88 10.34 -9.88
N PHE A 175 -0.96 9.96 -9.00
CA PHE A 175 -1.20 8.97 -7.96
C PHE A 175 -1.66 9.63 -6.67
N ILE A 176 -2.74 9.11 -6.08
CA ILE A 176 -3.23 9.50 -4.75
C ILE A 176 -3.13 8.29 -3.82
N ARG A 177 -2.79 8.52 -2.56
CA ARG A 177 -3.03 7.55 -1.48
C ARG A 177 -3.83 8.21 -0.37
N PRO A 178 -5.00 7.69 0.00
CA PRO A 178 -5.78 8.26 1.10
C PRO A 178 -5.11 7.97 2.45
N PRO A 179 -5.01 8.96 3.35
CA PRO A 179 -4.62 8.74 4.75
C PRO A 179 -5.40 7.58 5.37
N TYR A 180 -4.67 6.73 6.11
CA TYR A 180 -5.23 5.53 6.78
C TYR A 180 -5.84 4.48 5.84
N GLY A 181 -5.73 4.65 4.53
CA GLY A 181 -6.42 3.82 3.54
C GLY A 181 -7.90 4.16 3.37
N GLU A 182 -8.41 5.19 4.07
CA GLU A 182 -9.85 5.48 4.16
C GLU A 182 -10.34 6.36 3.01
N ILE A 183 -11.29 5.86 2.22
CA ILE A 183 -11.92 6.62 1.13
C ILE A 183 -13.35 6.15 0.87
N LEU A 184 -14.22 7.07 0.47
CA LEU A 184 -15.60 6.77 0.07
C LEU A 184 -15.72 6.54 -1.45
N GLU A 185 -16.76 5.81 -1.87
CA GLU A 185 -16.95 5.47 -3.28
C GLU A 185 -17.10 6.72 -4.18
N ASN A 186 -17.84 7.73 -3.72
CA ASN A 186 -18.04 8.97 -4.47
C ASN A 186 -16.73 9.77 -4.63
N GLN A 187 -15.85 9.73 -3.62
CA GLN A 187 -14.52 10.33 -3.67
C GLN A 187 -13.63 9.59 -4.69
N LEU A 188 -13.62 8.25 -4.64
CA LEU A 188 -12.90 7.41 -5.61
C LEU A 188 -13.41 7.59 -7.04
N LYS A 189 -14.73 7.69 -7.21
CA LYS A 189 -15.37 7.98 -8.50
C LYS A 189 -14.89 9.32 -9.06
N TRP A 190 -14.97 10.38 -8.25
CA TRP A 190 -14.48 11.71 -8.66
C TRP A 190 -13.00 11.66 -9.05
N ALA A 191 -12.15 11.01 -8.25
CA ALA A 191 -10.71 10.88 -8.54
C ALA A 191 -10.47 10.20 -9.89
N THR A 192 -11.20 9.11 -10.16
CA THR A 192 -11.14 8.40 -11.44
C THR A 192 -11.57 9.29 -12.61
N GLU A 193 -12.67 10.04 -12.46
CA GLU A 193 -13.16 10.97 -13.47
C GLU A 193 -12.18 12.14 -13.74
N GLN A 194 -11.41 12.54 -12.73
CA GLN A 194 -10.34 13.54 -12.86
C GLN A 194 -9.02 12.97 -13.37
N ASN A 195 -8.99 11.68 -13.78
CA ASN A 195 -7.80 10.99 -14.29
C ASN A 195 -6.71 10.74 -13.23
N PHE A 196 -7.05 10.75 -11.94
CA PHE A 196 -6.17 10.22 -10.89
C PHE A 196 -6.24 8.69 -10.84
N MET A 197 -5.24 8.09 -10.20
CA MET A 197 -5.24 6.68 -9.80
C MET A 197 -4.95 6.58 -8.31
N ILE A 198 -5.79 5.87 -7.58
CA ILE A 198 -5.58 5.62 -6.15
C ILE A 198 -4.91 4.26 -5.97
N VAL A 199 -3.79 4.24 -5.26
CA VAL A 199 -3.05 3.02 -4.96
C VAL A 199 -2.83 2.90 -3.46
N GLN A 200 -3.36 1.84 -2.89
CA GLN A 200 -3.15 1.47 -1.49
C GLN A 200 -1.81 0.73 -1.35
N TRP A 201 -1.76 -0.30 -0.52
CA TRP A 201 -0.62 -1.18 -0.34
C TRP A 201 -1.09 -2.62 -0.16
N SER A 202 -0.19 -3.57 -0.36
CA SER A 202 -0.41 -4.99 -0.11
C SER A 202 0.51 -5.54 0.98
N VAL A 203 1.57 -4.82 1.33
CA VAL A 203 2.51 -5.17 2.41
C VAL A 203 2.65 -3.97 3.33
N ASP A 204 2.10 -4.07 4.54
CA ASP A 204 2.24 -3.05 5.57
C ASP A 204 3.43 -3.40 6.47
N THR A 205 4.41 -2.50 6.56
CA THR A 205 5.57 -2.68 7.46
C THR A 205 5.23 -2.44 8.92
N VAL A 206 4.14 -1.73 9.21
CA VAL A 206 3.78 -1.17 10.53
C VAL A 206 4.94 -0.44 11.22
N ASP A 207 5.82 0.15 10.42
CA ASP A 207 7.04 0.84 10.85
C ASP A 207 6.79 2.03 11.79
N TRP A 208 5.63 2.70 11.64
CA TRP A 208 5.14 3.74 12.53
C TRP A 208 5.00 3.30 14.00
N LYS A 209 5.00 1.99 14.29
CA LYS A 209 5.05 1.45 15.66
C LYS A 209 6.45 1.50 16.30
N GLY A 210 7.47 1.99 15.59
CA GLY A 210 8.84 2.04 16.10
C GLY A 210 9.51 0.66 16.18
N VAL A 211 9.08 -0.28 15.33
CA VAL A 211 9.63 -1.64 15.29
C VAL A 211 11.04 -1.68 14.69
N SER A 212 11.81 -2.71 15.04
CA SER A 212 13.19 -2.86 14.60
C SER A 212 13.32 -3.12 13.09
N ALA A 213 14.49 -2.80 12.53
CA ALA A 213 14.80 -3.08 11.13
C ALA A 213 14.64 -4.57 10.75
N ASP A 214 15.00 -5.49 11.66
CA ASP A 214 14.84 -6.93 11.44
C ASP A 214 13.38 -7.37 11.45
N THR A 215 12.57 -6.80 12.35
CA THR A 215 11.12 -7.04 12.37
C THR A 215 10.48 -6.62 11.06
N ILE A 216 10.81 -5.42 10.58
CA ILE A 216 10.32 -4.88 9.31
C ILE A 216 10.79 -5.76 8.15
N THR A 217 12.07 -6.12 8.12
CA THR A 217 12.66 -6.95 7.06
C THR A 217 11.96 -8.31 6.97
N ASN A 218 11.79 -9.01 8.10
CA ASN A 218 11.17 -10.33 8.13
C ASN A 218 9.70 -10.26 7.70
N ASN A 219 8.97 -9.22 8.13
CA ASN A 219 7.59 -9.00 7.72
C ASN A 219 7.50 -8.78 6.20
N VAL A 220 8.35 -7.92 5.64
CA VAL A 220 8.38 -7.66 4.19
C VAL A 220 8.74 -8.91 3.40
N LEU A 221 9.79 -9.63 3.79
CA LEU A 221 10.23 -10.81 3.04
C LEU A 221 9.29 -12.01 3.12
N GLY A 222 8.52 -12.12 4.21
CA GLY A 222 7.50 -13.15 4.39
C GLY A 222 6.22 -12.89 3.60
N ASN A 223 5.94 -11.63 3.25
CA ASN A 223 4.67 -11.21 2.64
C ASN A 223 4.81 -10.54 1.27
N SER A 224 6.02 -10.43 0.73
CA SER A 224 6.25 -9.85 -0.61
C SER A 224 6.17 -10.90 -1.72
N PHE A 225 5.41 -10.57 -2.75
CA PHE A 225 5.16 -11.36 -3.95
C PHE A 225 5.36 -10.49 -5.20
N PRO A 226 5.45 -11.09 -6.41
CA PRO A 226 5.32 -10.34 -7.66
C PRO A 226 4.11 -9.38 -7.64
N GLY A 227 4.36 -8.10 -7.89
CA GLY A 227 3.36 -7.03 -7.85
C GLY A 227 3.18 -6.36 -6.48
N SER A 228 3.86 -6.78 -5.41
CA SER A 228 3.64 -6.17 -4.09
C SER A 228 3.95 -4.67 -4.05
N VAL A 229 3.07 -3.92 -3.38
CA VAL A 229 3.25 -2.50 -3.04
C VAL A 229 3.49 -2.42 -1.53
N ILE A 230 4.69 -2.00 -1.15
CA ILE A 230 5.17 -1.97 0.23
C ILE A 230 4.99 -0.57 0.80
N LEU A 231 4.30 -0.47 1.94
CA LEU A 231 4.09 0.78 2.68
C LEU A 231 5.16 0.97 3.77
N GLN A 232 5.86 2.10 3.70
CA GLN A 232 6.69 2.65 4.77
C GLN A 232 6.35 4.14 4.94
N HIS A 233 6.89 4.78 5.98
CA HIS A 233 6.63 6.18 6.28
C HIS A 233 7.92 7.00 6.37
N SER A 234 7.76 8.31 6.15
CA SER A 234 8.78 9.35 6.38
C SER A 234 8.18 10.51 7.19
N THR A 235 7.33 10.18 8.16
CA THR A 235 6.58 11.14 8.98
C THR A 235 7.52 12.02 9.82
N PRO A 236 7.41 13.37 9.75
CA PRO A 236 8.15 14.25 10.65
C PRO A 236 7.94 13.90 12.13
N GLY A 237 9.02 13.66 12.87
CA GLY A 237 8.97 13.32 14.30
C GLY A 237 8.55 11.88 14.62
N GLY A 238 8.40 11.00 13.62
CA GLY A 238 8.10 9.58 13.82
C GLY A 238 9.28 8.78 14.37
N HIS A 239 9.02 7.57 14.88
CA HIS A 239 10.06 6.63 15.31
C HIS A 239 10.47 5.69 14.16
N LEU A 240 11.05 6.25 13.10
CA LEU A 240 11.20 5.56 11.80
C LEU A 240 12.63 5.11 11.46
N GLN A 241 13.58 5.25 12.39
CA GLN A 241 14.98 4.88 12.14
C GLN A 241 15.13 3.38 11.78
N GLY A 242 14.38 2.50 12.43
CA GLY A 242 14.31 1.08 12.06
C GLY A 242 13.79 0.85 10.64
N SER A 243 12.83 1.66 10.18
CA SER A 243 12.30 1.62 8.81
C SER A 243 13.35 1.99 7.78
N VAL A 244 14.12 3.05 8.08
CA VAL A 244 15.24 3.50 7.25
C VAL A 244 16.32 2.41 7.16
N GLU A 245 16.73 1.84 8.29
CA GLU A 245 17.74 0.77 8.35
C GLU A 245 17.29 -0.52 7.68
N ALA A 246 15.99 -0.84 7.70
CA ALA A 246 15.45 -2.02 7.03
C ALA A 246 15.70 -2.01 5.53
N LEU A 247 15.85 -0.85 4.88
CA LEU A 247 16.13 -0.76 3.44
C LEU A 247 17.44 -1.44 3.05
N ASP A 248 18.46 -1.42 3.94
CA ASP A 248 19.74 -2.11 3.69
C ASP A 248 19.63 -3.63 3.72
N LYS A 249 18.52 -4.16 4.24
CA LYS A 249 18.25 -5.60 4.31
C LYS A 249 17.19 -6.01 3.30
N ILE A 250 16.10 -5.27 3.19
CA ILE A 250 14.98 -5.55 2.27
C ILE A 250 15.44 -5.54 0.82
N ILE A 251 16.12 -4.48 0.39
CA ILE A 251 16.48 -4.30 -1.02
C ILE A 251 17.37 -5.43 -1.55
N PRO A 252 18.52 -5.74 -0.92
CA PRO A 252 19.36 -6.84 -1.40
C PRO A 252 18.66 -8.20 -1.30
N GLN A 253 17.90 -8.49 -0.24
CA GLN A 253 17.26 -9.79 -0.09
C GLN A 253 16.13 -10.03 -1.10
N LEU A 254 15.35 -9.01 -1.46
CA LEU A 254 14.38 -9.12 -2.54
C LEU A 254 15.06 -9.24 -3.91
N LYS A 255 16.19 -8.54 -4.14
CA LYS A 255 16.99 -8.72 -5.37
C LYS A 255 17.55 -10.13 -5.51
N THR A 256 17.95 -10.78 -4.43
CA THR A 256 18.39 -12.19 -4.44
C THR A 256 17.27 -13.15 -4.85
N LYS A 257 16.00 -12.77 -4.63
CA LYS A 257 14.81 -13.46 -5.14
C LYS A 257 14.39 -12.97 -6.55
N GLU A 258 15.31 -12.33 -7.28
CA GLU A 258 15.12 -11.78 -8.63
C GLU A 258 14.07 -10.66 -8.75
N ALA A 259 13.58 -10.11 -7.63
CA ALA A 259 12.64 -9.00 -7.67
C ALA A 259 13.33 -7.69 -8.08
N ARG A 260 12.71 -6.98 -9.01
CA ARG A 260 13.11 -5.62 -9.40
C ARG A 260 12.25 -4.59 -8.70
N PHE A 261 12.87 -3.49 -8.29
CA PHE A 261 12.14 -2.37 -7.70
C PHE A 261 11.71 -1.38 -8.77
N VAL A 262 10.42 -1.08 -8.82
CA VAL A 262 9.81 -0.17 -9.79
C VAL A 262 8.98 0.91 -9.10
N THR A 263 8.70 2.00 -9.81
CA THR A 263 7.76 3.03 -9.37
C THR A 263 6.33 2.66 -9.75
N LEU A 264 5.33 3.26 -9.11
CA LEU A 264 3.92 2.97 -9.43
C LEU A 264 3.54 3.26 -10.90
N PRO A 265 4.01 4.35 -11.55
CA PRO A 265 3.79 4.56 -12.98
C PRO A 265 4.28 3.39 -13.84
N SER A 266 5.45 2.83 -13.52
CA SER A 266 6.00 1.67 -14.21
C SER A 266 5.19 0.41 -13.91
N MET A 267 4.81 0.19 -12.65
CA MET A 267 4.02 -0.99 -12.26
C MET A 267 2.64 -1.02 -12.95
N PHE A 268 1.96 0.12 -13.02
CA PHE A 268 0.61 0.25 -13.58
C PHE A 268 0.57 0.76 -15.02
N GLN A 269 1.74 0.81 -15.69
CA GLN A 269 1.88 1.18 -17.11
C GLN A 269 1.14 2.48 -17.46
N THR A 270 1.35 3.52 -16.65
CA THR A 270 0.69 4.82 -16.82
C THR A 270 1.63 5.97 -16.53
N SER A 271 1.19 7.19 -16.83
CA SER A 271 1.97 8.41 -16.60
C SER A 271 2.13 8.69 -15.11
N LYS A 272 3.27 9.29 -14.70
CA LYS A 272 3.43 9.85 -13.35
C LYS A 272 2.60 11.11 -13.13
N GLU A 273 2.30 11.81 -14.22
CA GLU A 273 1.59 13.09 -14.23
C GLU A 273 0.13 12.91 -14.68
N ARG A 274 -0.76 13.68 -14.06
CA ARG A 274 -2.15 13.81 -14.46
C ARG A 274 -2.19 14.73 -15.69
N LYS A 275 -2.70 14.19 -16.80
CA LYS A 275 -2.96 14.92 -18.04
C LYS A 275 -4.44 15.22 -18.15
#